data_AF-A0A3D1ZXY3-F1
#
_entry.id   AF-A0A3D1ZXY3-F1
#
_cell.length_a   1.000
_cell.length_b   1.000
_cell.length_c   1.000
_cell.angle_alpha   90.00
_cell.angle_beta   90.00
_cell.angle_gamma   90.00
#
_symmetry.space_group_name_H-M   'P 1'
#
loop_
_entity.id
_entity.type
_entity.pdbx_description
1 polymer ?
#
loop_
_entity_poly.entity_id
_entity_poly.type
_entity_poly.pdbx_seq_one_letter_code
_entity_poly.pdbx_strand_id
1 'polypeptide(L)'
;MNQQNEPTSENNTIKPEVEAPAVAATESATPVANEAAAAERKKAKSRAANRAAVQLLCETYPQTFSIAEPKPLKIGIQEELIADGKLSQNKIKRGLASYVRAYAYLRSQTDGAARINLLGEADGAVTADEAAHAVGKLPAPREPKPRNKNARPASKSGDKRGARRPNKTAKHAQQRQAHAKPARQGQPKVEKADNPFQGLDEGQRMASKLDLLLSKHK
;
A
#
# COMPACT_ATOMS: atom_id res chain seq x y z
N MET A 1 -45.04 0.29 -66.20
CA MET A 1 -46.16 0.89 -65.41
C MET A 1 -46.20 0.16 -64.09
N ASN A 2 -46.21 0.72 -62.89
CA ASN A 2 -46.17 2.06 -62.31
C ASN A 2 -45.49 1.85 -60.94
N GLN A 3 -44.51 2.67 -60.54
CA GLN A 3 -44.71 3.93 -59.84
C GLN A 3 -45.58 3.83 -58.58
N GLN A 4 -44.97 4.30 -57.49
CA GLN A 4 -45.54 4.94 -56.29
C GLN A 4 -46.01 4.01 -55.15
N ASN A 5 -45.39 4.18 -53.97
CA ASN A 5 -46.01 4.98 -52.91
C ASN A 5 -45.02 5.26 -51.76
N GLU A 6 -44.86 6.56 -51.47
CA GLU A 6 -44.34 7.17 -50.25
C GLU A 6 -45.24 6.83 -49.04
N PRO A 7 -44.79 7.15 -47.80
CA PRO A 7 -45.55 8.18 -47.11
C PRO A 7 -44.71 9.28 -46.43
N THR A 8 -45.15 10.50 -46.69
CA THR A 8 -44.90 11.77 -46.00
C THR A 8 -45.63 11.84 -44.66
N SER A 9 -45.00 12.47 -43.66
CA SER A 9 -45.56 13.40 -42.63
C SER A 9 -44.61 13.43 -41.43
N GLU A 10 -44.25 14.52 -40.74
CA GLU A 10 -44.57 15.94 -40.76
C GLU A 10 -43.47 16.61 -39.89
N ASN A 11 -42.68 17.51 -40.44
CA ASN A 11 -42.59 18.93 -40.05
C ASN A 11 -42.88 19.26 -38.58
N ASN A 12 -41.87 19.71 -37.82
CA ASN A 12 -41.96 21.08 -37.30
C ASN A 12 -40.59 21.72 -37.04
N THR A 13 -40.36 22.76 -37.84
CA THR A 13 -39.46 23.90 -37.65
C THR A 13 -39.39 24.39 -36.20
N ILE A 14 -38.22 24.90 -35.79
CA ILE A 14 -38.00 26.23 -35.15
C ILE A 14 -36.57 26.27 -34.58
N LYS A 15 -35.68 26.97 -35.30
CA LYS A 15 -34.61 27.76 -34.68
C LYS A 15 -35.27 29.03 -34.12
N PRO A 16 -34.84 29.50 -32.95
CA PRO A 16 -34.18 30.80 -32.99
C PRO A 16 -32.93 30.86 -32.10
N GLU A 17 -31.96 31.55 -32.66
CA GLU A 17 -30.87 32.24 -32.00
C GLU A 17 -31.40 33.19 -30.91
N VAL A 18 -30.87 33.07 -29.68
CA VAL A 18 -30.87 34.13 -28.67
C VAL A 18 -29.70 33.89 -27.71
N GLU A 19 -28.71 34.78 -27.83
CA GLU A 19 -28.10 35.53 -26.73
C GLU A 19 -27.62 34.78 -25.47
N ALA A 20 -26.29 34.81 -25.29
CA ALA A 20 -25.67 34.75 -23.97
C ALA A 20 -26.26 35.86 -23.07
N PRO A 21 -26.45 35.61 -21.76
CA PRO A 21 -25.37 35.97 -20.85
C PRO A 21 -25.22 35.07 -19.61
N ALA A 22 -23.97 34.98 -19.18
CA ALA A 22 -23.49 35.12 -17.80
C ALA A 22 -24.09 34.26 -16.64
N VAL A 23 -23.16 33.51 -16.04
CA VAL A 23 -22.95 33.28 -14.60
C VAL A 23 -23.96 32.43 -13.81
N ALA A 24 -23.59 31.17 -13.55
CA ALA A 24 -23.82 30.55 -12.25
C ALA A 24 -22.70 29.56 -11.94
N ALA A 25 -21.93 29.91 -10.92
CA ALA A 25 -20.87 29.11 -10.35
C ALA A 25 -21.38 27.70 -10.01
N THR A 26 -20.70 26.67 -10.50
CA THR A 26 -20.67 25.39 -9.79
C THR A 26 -19.27 25.24 -9.23
N GLU A 27 -19.24 25.46 -7.93
CA GLU A 27 -18.07 25.54 -7.08
C GLU A 27 -17.23 24.26 -7.20
N SER A 28 -15.95 24.51 -7.39
CA SER A 28 -14.89 23.54 -7.36
C SER A 28 -14.79 22.92 -5.96
N ALA A 29 -15.42 21.76 -5.76
CA ALA A 29 -15.14 20.90 -4.62
C ALA A 29 -14.03 19.89 -4.99
N THR A 30 -12.90 20.04 -4.33
CA THR A 30 -11.65 19.28 -4.50
C THR A 30 -11.81 17.74 -4.52
N PRO A 31 -11.33 17.01 -5.55
CA PRO A 31 -11.41 15.54 -5.62
C PRO A 31 -10.24 14.79 -4.92
N VAL A 32 -9.18 15.49 -4.51
CA VAL A 32 -7.89 14.85 -4.18
C VAL A 32 -7.85 14.14 -2.81
N ALA A 33 -8.66 14.59 -1.84
CA ALA A 33 -8.63 14.03 -0.47
C ALA A 33 -9.34 12.67 -0.34
N ASN A 34 -10.34 12.39 -1.19
CA ASN A 34 -11.15 11.17 -1.10
C ASN A 34 -10.43 9.96 -1.74
N GLU A 35 -9.62 10.19 -2.78
CA GLU A 35 -8.86 9.14 -3.47
C GLU A 35 -7.71 8.56 -2.63
N ALA A 36 -6.97 9.42 -1.91
CA ALA A 36 -5.90 8.96 -1.00
C ALA A 36 -6.43 8.10 0.15
N ALA A 37 -7.58 8.48 0.73
CA ALA A 37 -8.24 7.71 1.76
C ALA A 37 -8.81 6.38 1.23
N ALA A 38 -9.40 6.38 0.03
CA ALA A 38 -9.89 5.16 -0.62
C ALA A 38 -8.74 4.19 -0.99
N ALA A 39 -7.60 4.71 -1.46
CA ALA A 39 -6.41 3.92 -1.75
C ALA A 39 -5.83 3.25 -0.48
N GLU A 40 -5.79 3.97 0.64
CA GLU A 40 -5.30 3.41 1.90
C GLU A 40 -6.23 2.32 2.46
N ARG A 41 -7.56 2.49 2.35
CA ARG A 41 -8.53 1.44 2.71
C ARG A 41 -8.35 0.18 1.87
N LYS A 42 -8.15 0.31 0.55
CA LYS A 42 -7.86 -0.81 -0.36
C LYS A 42 -6.55 -1.52 0.04
N LYS A 43 -5.49 -0.77 0.35
CA LYS A 43 -4.22 -1.32 0.85
C LYS A 43 -4.39 -2.03 2.21
N ALA A 44 -5.13 -1.45 3.14
CA ALA A 44 -5.41 -2.07 4.44
C ALA A 44 -6.16 -3.40 4.29
N LYS A 45 -7.19 -3.44 3.44
CA LYS A 45 -7.93 -4.67 3.12
C LYS A 45 -7.03 -5.72 2.46
N SER A 46 -6.15 -5.30 1.56
CA SER A 46 -5.15 -6.18 0.94
C SER A 46 -4.17 -6.75 1.98
N ARG A 47 -3.64 -5.91 2.88
CA ARG A 47 -2.78 -6.36 3.99
C ARG A 47 -3.47 -7.35 4.90
N ALA A 48 -4.75 -7.10 5.25
CA ALA A 48 -5.55 -8.02 6.04
C ALA A 48 -5.75 -9.37 5.32
N ALA A 49 -6.07 -9.33 4.02
CA ALA A 49 -6.22 -10.54 3.22
C ALA A 49 -4.92 -11.35 3.09
N ASN A 50 -3.76 -10.67 2.97
CA ASN A 50 -2.46 -11.34 2.96
C ASN A 50 -2.17 -12.05 4.29
N ARG A 51 -2.45 -11.39 5.41
CA ARG A 51 -2.29 -11.98 6.75
C ARG A 51 -3.21 -13.19 6.94
N ALA A 52 -4.47 -13.08 6.54
CA ALA A 52 -5.41 -14.20 6.59
C ALA A 52 -4.95 -15.38 5.72
N ALA A 53 -4.38 -15.12 4.53
CA ALA A 53 -3.82 -16.18 3.68
C ALA A 53 -2.61 -16.88 4.31
N VAL A 54 -1.73 -16.14 5.01
CA VAL A 54 -0.61 -16.72 5.76
C VAL A 54 -1.09 -17.57 6.93
N GLN A 55 -2.07 -17.08 7.70
CA GLN A 55 -2.66 -17.83 8.81
C GLN A 55 -3.25 -19.15 8.33
N LEU A 56 -4.01 -19.12 7.24
CA LEU A 56 -4.59 -20.31 6.63
C LEU A 56 -3.52 -21.34 6.21
N LEU A 57 -2.37 -20.89 5.66
CA LEU A 57 -1.25 -21.79 5.35
C LEU A 57 -0.68 -22.45 6.60
N CYS A 58 -0.51 -21.69 7.69
CA CYS A 58 0.01 -22.21 8.95
C CYS A 58 -0.96 -23.18 9.64
N GLU A 59 -2.27 -22.93 9.54
CA GLU A 59 -3.31 -23.82 10.06
C GLU A 59 -3.39 -25.13 9.26
N THR A 60 -3.24 -25.05 7.93
CA THR A 60 -3.32 -26.23 7.06
C THR A 60 -2.05 -27.09 7.12
N TYR A 61 -0.89 -26.46 7.25
CA TYR A 61 0.42 -27.12 7.22
C TYR A 61 1.31 -26.64 8.37
N PRO A 62 1.00 -27.04 9.62
CA PRO A 62 1.71 -26.58 10.81
C PRO A 62 3.17 -27.08 10.89
N GLN A 63 3.51 -28.15 10.16
CA GLN A 63 4.87 -28.71 10.14
C GLN A 63 5.85 -27.86 9.32
N THR A 64 5.35 -27.22 8.27
CA THR A 64 6.17 -26.44 7.32
C THR A 64 6.09 -24.94 7.58
N PHE A 65 4.90 -24.43 7.93
CA PHE A 65 4.65 -23.00 8.10
C PHE A 65 4.44 -22.64 9.56
N SER A 66 5.21 -21.66 10.04
CA SER A 66 5.08 -21.10 11.39
C SER A 66 5.26 -19.59 11.33
N ILE A 67 4.35 -18.86 11.97
CA ILE A 67 4.42 -17.39 12.05
C ILE A 67 5.49 -16.95 13.05
N ALA A 68 5.67 -17.71 14.13
CA ALA A 68 6.62 -17.37 15.20
C ALA A 68 8.06 -17.69 14.79
N GLU A 69 8.27 -18.88 14.22
CA GLU A 69 9.59 -19.40 13.88
C GLU A 69 9.58 -19.94 12.44
N PRO A 70 9.58 -19.05 11.44
CA PRO A 70 9.53 -19.46 10.05
C PRO A 70 10.84 -20.16 9.64
N LYS A 71 10.72 -21.36 9.08
CA LYS A 71 11.86 -22.12 8.55
C LYS A 71 12.04 -21.88 7.04
N PRO A 72 13.25 -22.04 6.48
CA PRO A 72 13.47 -21.99 5.03
C PRO A 72 12.61 -23.01 4.30
N LEU A 73 11.96 -22.60 3.21
CA LEU A 73 11.08 -23.47 2.44
C LEU A 73 11.84 -24.18 1.32
N LYS A 74 11.37 -25.40 0.99
CA LYS A 74 11.76 -26.12 -0.23
C LYS A 74 11.55 -25.26 -1.49
N ILE A 75 12.47 -25.37 -2.45
CA ILE A 75 12.33 -24.74 -3.77
C ILE A 75 11.19 -25.43 -4.51
N GLY A 76 10.25 -24.65 -5.05
CA GLY A 76 9.09 -25.21 -5.77
C GLY A 76 7.92 -25.65 -4.89
N ILE A 77 7.94 -25.34 -3.59
CA ILE A 77 6.84 -25.69 -2.66
C ILE A 77 5.46 -25.19 -3.09
N GLN A 78 5.41 -24.15 -3.93
CA GLN A 78 4.16 -23.66 -4.51
C GLN A 78 3.44 -24.74 -5.31
N GLU A 79 4.17 -25.53 -6.11
CA GLU A 79 3.57 -26.54 -6.99
C GLU A 79 3.09 -27.74 -6.18
N GLU A 80 3.81 -28.12 -5.11
CA GLU A 80 3.36 -29.15 -4.15
C GLU A 80 2.06 -28.72 -3.45
N LEU A 81 1.96 -27.46 -3.02
CA LEU A 81 0.75 -26.93 -2.41
C LEU A 81 -0.44 -26.90 -3.38
N ILE A 82 -0.18 -26.67 -4.67
CA ILE A 82 -1.22 -26.71 -5.71
C ILE A 82 -1.65 -28.15 -5.98
N ALA A 83 -0.71 -29.10 -6.03
CA ALA A 83 -0.98 -30.51 -6.27
C ALA A 83 -1.81 -31.15 -5.15
N ASP A 84 -1.57 -30.77 -3.88
CA ASP A 84 -2.35 -31.26 -2.73
C ASP A 84 -3.79 -30.73 -2.71
N GLY A 85 -4.07 -29.63 -3.42
CA GLY A 85 -5.45 -29.16 -3.69
C GLY A 85 -6.24 -28.66 -2.48
N LYS A 86 -5.69 -28.66 -1.26
CA LYS A 86 -6.38 -28.21 -0.03
C LYS A 86 -6.73 -26.71 -0.04
N LEU A 87 -5.95 -25.91 -0.76
CA LEU A 87 -6.09 -24.46 -0.82
C LEU A 87 -6.16 -23.96 -2.26
N SER A 88 -6.88 -22.85 -2.49
CA SER A 88 -6.93 -22.24 -3.82
C SER A 88 -5.60 -21.58 -4.19
N GLN A 89 -5.22 -21.68 -5.47
CA GLN A 89 -3.94 -21.15 -5.99
C GLN A 89 -3.73 -19.66 -5.65
N ASN A 90 -4.80 -18.86 -5.69
CA ASN A 90 -4.74 -17.43 -5.35
C ASN A 90 -4.39 -17.19 -3.87
N LYS A 91 -4.92 -18.01 -2.96
CA LYS A 91 -4.59 -17.93 -1.53
C LYS A 91 -3.15 -18.36 -1.28
N ILE A 92 -2.70 -19.43 -1.93
CA ILE A 92 -1.31 -19.92 -1.85
C ILE A 92 -0.34 -18.83 -2.30
N LYS A 93 -0.49 -18.29 -3.52
CA LYS A 93 0.37 -17.23 -4.07
C LYS A 93 0.42 -16.01 -3.15
N ARG A 94 -0.75 -15.57 -2.67
CA ARG A 94 -0.85 -14.40 -1.79
C ARG A 94 -0.20 -14.63 -0.42
N GLY A 95 -0.41 -15.80 0.17
CA GLY A 95 0.19 -16.19 1.44
C GLY A 95 1.70 -16.30 1.32
N LEU A 96 2.21 -17.06 0.35
CA LEU A 96 3.65 -17.24 0.11
C LEU A 96 4.35 -15.90 -0.12
N ALA A 97 3.81 -15.03 -0.98
CA ALA A 97 4.40 -13.72 -1.27
C ALA A 97 4.56 -12.84 -0.02
N SER A 98 3.62 -12.94 0.93
CA SER A 98 3.70 -12.22 2.20
C SER A 98 4.60 -12.91 3.22
N TYR A 99 4.63 -14.25 3.23
CA TYR A 99 5.41 -15.05 4.16
C TYR A 99 6.92 -14.90 3.92
N VAL A 100 7.38 -15.09 2.68
CA VAL A 100 8.82 -15.05 2.35
C VAL A 100 9.43 -13.65 2.44
N ARG A 101 8.59 -12.60 2.43
CA ARG A 101 9.02 -11.20 2.63
C ARG A 101 9.02 -10.80 4.10
N ALA A 102 8.48 -11.62 5.00
CA ALA A 102 8.43 -11.30 6.42
C ALA A 102 9.86 -11.23 6.99
N TYR A 103 10.08 -10.28 7.90
CA TYR A 103 11.37 -10.09 8.56
C TYR A 103 11.90 -11.38 9.20
N ALA A 104 11.04 -12.10 9.90
CA ALA A 104 11.41 -13.35 10.57
C ALA A 104 11.87 -14.44 9.58
N TYR A 105 11.26 -14.51 8.39
CA TYR A 105 11.64 -15.46 7.35
C TYR A 105 13.01 -15.13 6.76
N LEU A 106 13.24 -13.86 6.42
CA LEU A 106 14.55 -13.43 5.90
C LEU A 106 15.67 -13.70 6.90
N ARG A 107 15.38 -13.62 8.21
CA ARG A 107 16.35 -13.92 9.27
C ARG A 107 16.64 -15.41 9.44
N SER A 108 15.73 -16.30 9.04
CA SER A 108 15.95 -17.75 9.12
C SER A 108 16.71 -18.33 7.92
N GLN A 109 16.90 -17.55 6.86
CA GLN A 109 17.77 -17.90 5.74
C GLN A 109 19.25 -17.76 6.14
N THR A 110 19.76 -18.72 6.89
CA THR A 110 21.20 -18.82 7.21
C THR A 110 21.87 -19.81 6.29
N ASP A 111 23.17 -19.62 6.02
CA ASP A 111 23.96 -20.55 5.21
C ASP A 111 23.91 -21.97 5.81
N GLY A 112 23.68 -22.97 4.96
CA GLY A 112 23.54 -24.37 5.36
C GLY A 112 22.25 -24.72 6.10
N ALA A 113 21.29 -23.79 6.25
CA ALA A 113 20.01 -24.12 6.88
C ALA A 113 19.22 -25.12 6.04
N ALA A 114 18.70 -26.16 6.69
CA ALA A 114 17.85 -27.15 6.03
C ALA A 114 16.54 -26.50 5.56
N ARG A 115 16.20 -26.72 4.29
CA ARG A 115 14.91 -26.32 3.72
C ARG A 115 13.88 -27.37 4.06
N ILE A 116 12.66 -26.94 4.35
CA ILE A 116 11.58 -27.81 4.82
C ILE A 116 10.56 -28.02 3.70
N ASN A 117 10.21 -29.29 3.44
CA ASN A 117 9.17 -29.68 2.50
C ASN A 117 7.75 -29.63 3.14
N LEU A 118 6.72 -30.01 2.39
CA LEU A 118 5.33 -30.00 2.88
C LEU A 118 5.06 -30.98 4.04
N LEU A 119 5.88 -32.02 4.17
CA LEU A 119 5.78 -33.03 5.21
C LEU A 119 6.55 -32.65 6.48
N GLY A 120 7.35 -31.58 6.45
CA GLY A 120 8.18 -31.16 7.57
C GLY A 120 9.60 -31.74 7.55
N GLU A 121 9.98 -32.44 6.49
CA GLU A 121 11.30 -33.05 6.33
C GLU A 121 12.29 -32.10 5.66
N ALA A 122 13.58 -32.33 5.91
CA ALA A 122 14.65 -31.57 5.30
C ALA A 122 14.83 -31.96 3.82
N ASP A 123 14.68 -30.99 2.92
CA ASP A 123 14.83 -31.14 1.49
C ASP A 123 15.73 -30.03 0.93
N GLY A 124 17.03 -30.31 0.92
CA GLY A 124 18.07 -29.38 0.49
C GLY A 124 18.49 -28.38 1.57
N ALA A 125 19.41 -27.51 1.19
CA ALA A 125 19.99 -26.49 2.07
C ALA A 125 19.93 -25.11 1.41
N VAL A 126 19.97 -24.06 2.23
CA VAL A 126 20.16 -22.67 1.78
C VAL A 126 21.63 -22.47 1.43
N THR A 127 21.91 -21.90 0.26
CA THR A 127 23.29 -21.61 -0.16
C THR A 127 23.79 -20.30 0.46
N ALA A 128 25.10 -20.13 0.54
CA ALA A 128 25.73 -18.91 1.05
C ALA A 128 25.27 -17.64 0.30
N ASP A 129 25.09 -17.71 -1.02
CA ASP A 129 24.61 -16.59 -1.85
C ASP A 129 23.17 -16.20 -1.50
N GLU A 130 22.31 -17.19 -1.27
CA GLU A 130 20.91 -16.96 -0.90
C GLU A 130 20.80 -16.34 0.50
N ALA A 131 21.60 -16.83 1.44
CA ALA A 131 21.69 -16.27 2.78
C ALA A 131 22.18 -14.80 2.75
N ALA A 132 23.22 -14.50 1.96
CA ALA A 132 23.72 -13.15 1.78
C ALA A 132 22.65 -12.22 1.16
N HIS A 133 21.92 -12.70 0.16
CA HIS A 133 20.81 -11.95 -0.43
C HIS A 133 19.69 -11.68 0.59
N ALA A 134 19.34 -12.66 1.43
CA ALA A 134 18.33 -12.49 2.47
C ALA A 134 18.74 -11.42 3.50
N VAL A 135 20.01 -11.44 3.94
CA VAL A 135 20.58 -10.41 4.83
C VAL A 135 20.49 -9.03 4.19
N GLY A 136 20.78 -8.90 2.90
CA GLY A 136 20.66 -7.63 2.16
C GLY A 136 19.22 -7.10 2.03
N LYS A 137 18.20 -7.96 2.18
CA LYS A 137 16.77 -7.55 2.18
C LYS A 137 16.25 -7.18 3.55
N LEU A 138 17.01 -7.39 4.62
CA LEU A 138 16.59 -7.01 5.95
C LEU A 138 16.47 -5.49 6.04
N PRO A 139 15.36 -4.96 6.58
CA PRO A 139 15.24 -3.54 6.86
C PRO A 139 16.31 -3.13 7.87
N ALA A 140 16.85 -1.92 7.71
CA ALA A 140 17.80 -1.36 8.65
C ALA A 140 17.26 -1.44 10.08
N PRO A 141 18.12 -1.74 11.08
CA PRO A 141 17.72 -1.74 12.48
C PRO A 141 16.98 -0.45 12.82
N ARG A 142 15.78 -0.57 13.40
CA ARG A 142 15.07 0.60 13.91
C ARG A 142 15.86 1.15 15.09
N GLU A 143 16.43 2.34 14.93
CA GLU A 143 17.04 3.04 16.05
C GLU A 143 16.03 3.18 17.20
N PRO A 144 16.44 2.92 18.45
CA PRO A 144 15.56 3.05 19.60
C PRO A 144 15.15 4.51 19.72
N LYS A 145 13.93 4.85 19.30
CA LYS A 145 13.36 6.17 19.52
C LYS A 145 13.37 6.41 21.04
N PRO A 146 13.99 7.50 21.54
CA PRO A 146 14.09 7.73 22.97
C PRO A 146 12.68 7.72 23.55
N ARG A 147 12.39 6.72 24.40
CA ARG A 147 11.18 6.70 25.21
C ARG A 147 11.20 7.97 26.04
N ASN A 148 10.36 8.94 25.68
CA ASN A 148 10.20 10.17 26.45
C ASN A 148 9.72 9.76 27.85
N LYS A 149 10.63 9.82 28.83
CA LYS A 149 10.42 9.39 30.21
C LYS A 149 9.42 10.28 30.96
N ASN A 150 8.88 11.32 30.29
CA ASN A 150 8.01 12.32 30.90
C ASN A 150 6.52 12.10 30.59
N ALA A 151 6.13 10.99 29.96
CA ALA A 151 4.72 10.66 29.71
C ALA A 151 4.13 9.71 30.79
N ARG A 152 3.64 10.35 31.87
CA ARG A 152 2.70 9.86 32.91
C ARG A 152 3.24 8.83 33.94
N PRO A 153 3.21 9.13 35.25
CA PRO A 153 3.38 8.11 36.28
C PRO A 153 2.17 7.17 36.28
N ALA A 154 2.44 5.87 36.34
CA ALA A 154 1.46 4.82 36.52
C ALA A 154 0.71 5.02 37.85
N SER A 155 -0.57 5.41 37.78
CA SER A 155 -1.47 5.30 38.91
C SER A 155 -1.70 3.82 39.21
N LYS A 156 -1.00 3.29 40.23
CA LYS A 156 -1.36 2.04 40.89
C LYS A 156 -2.72 2.23 41.57
N SER A 157 -3.77 1.67 40.98
CA SER A 157 -5.07 1.51 41.63
C SER A 157 -4.97 0.41 42.67
N GLY A 158 -4.74 0.80 43.92
CA GLY A 158 -4.89 -0.05 45.10
C GLY A 158 -6.19 0.32 45.83
N ASP A 159 -7.05 -0.67 45.98
CA ASP A 159 -8.35 -0.69 46.64
C ASP A 159 -8.36 0.00 48.02
N LYS A 160 -9.16 1.05 48.22
CA LYS A 160 -9.74 1.43 49.54
C LYS A 160 -11.11 2.07 49.38
N ARG A 161 -12.10 1.40 49.96
CA ARG A 161 -13.49 1.82 50.15
C ARG A 161 -13.60 2.97 51.15
N GLY A 162 -14.58 3.85 50.93
CA GLY A 162 -15.27 4.60 51.99
C GLY A 162 -15.04 6.12 52.02
N ALA A 163 -16.03 6.88 51.52
CA ALA A 163 -16.67 8.04 52.19
C ALA A 163 -17.29 9.04 51.20
N ARG A 164 -18.63 9.08 51.25
CA ARG A 164 -19.61 10.17 51.00
C ARG A 164 -19.17 11.52 50.36
N ARG A 165 -19.95 11.87 49.31
CA ARG A 165 -20.25 13.13 48.58
C ARG A 165 -20.51 14.37 49.50
N PRO A 166 -20.57 15.66 49.04
CA PRO A 166 -21.06 16.12 47.72
C PRO A 166 -20.49 17.41 47.05
N ASN A 167 -20.69 17.46 45.72
CA ASN A 167 -21.07 18.56 44.80
C ASN A 167 -20.63 20.02 45.06
N LYS A 168 -19.90 20.63 44.09
CA LYS A 168 -20.21 22.01 43.62
C LYS A 168 -19.63 22.31 42.23
N THR A 169 -20.49 22.94 41.44
CA THR A 169 -20.28 23.65 40.20
C THR A 169 -19.19 24.73 40.27
N ALA A 170 -18.38 24.88 39.21
CA ALA A 170 -17.85 26.16 38.77
C ALA A 170 -17.29 26.08 37.33
N LYS A 171 -17.77 27.02 36.51
CA LYS A 171 -17.24 27.41 35.20
C LYS A 171 -15.94 28.20 35.37
N HIS A 172 -14.97 28.01 34.48
CA HIS A 172 -14.14 29.00 33.76
C HIS A 172 -12.93 28.26 33.18
N ALA A 173 -12.78 28.17 31.86
CA ALA A 173 -12.26 29.20 30.95
C ALA A 173 -10.72 29.33 31.01
N GLN A 174 -10.14 29.24 29.81
CA GLN A 174 -8.79 29.69 29.42
C GLN A 174 -7.59 28.96 30.01
N GLN A 175 -6.93 28.17 29.18
CA GLN A 175 -5.75 28.69 28.46
C GLN A 175 -5.37 27.76 27.29
N ARG A 176 -5.68 28.22 26.07
CA ARG A 176 -5.06 27.70 24.85
C ARG A 176 -3.71 28.40 24.73
N GLN A 177 -2.64 27.73 25.12
CA GLN A 177 -1.31 28.16 24.73
C GLN A 177 -1.08 27.72 23.29
N ALA A 178 -1.09 28.72 22.40
CA ALA A 178 -0.64 28.59 21.03
C ALA A 178 0.84 28.25 21.04
N HIS A 179 1.21 27.08 20.51
CA HIS A 179 2.59 26.77 20.21
C HIS A 179 2.82 27.09 18.73
N ALA A 180 3.43 28.24 18.51
CA ALA A 180 3.95 28.68 17.23
C ALA A 180 4.93 27.62 16.70
N LYS A 181 4.72 27.21 15.44
CA LYS A 181 5.64 26.34 14.72
C LYS A 181 6.93 27.13 14.44
N PRO A 182 8.13 26.59 14.70
CA PRO A 182 9.36 27.20 14.22
C PRO A 182 9.46 27.01 12.71
N ALA A 183 9.77 28.10 12.02
CA ALA A 183 10.07 28.16 10.61
C ALA A 183 11.22 27.20 10.27
N ARG A 184 10.97 26.25 9.36
CA ARG A 184 12.05 25.51 8.70
C ARG A 184 12.62 26.40 7.61
N GLN A 185 13.83 26.88 7.89
CA GLN A 185 14.74 27.53 6.97
C GLN A 185 15.06 26.59 5.79
N GLY A 186 15.38 27.22 4.66
CA GLY A 186 15.35 26.67 3.31
C GLY A 186 16.23 25.45 3.09
N GLN A 187 15.73 24.55 2.24
CA GLN A 187 16.58 23.66 1.46
C GLN A 187 16.65 24.20 0.02
N PRO A 188 17.83 24.19 -0.61
CA PRO A 188 18.02 24.69 -1.95
C PRO A 188 17.18 23.89 -2.94
N LYS A 189 16.47 24.64 -3.78
CA LYS A 189 15.71 24.17 -4.92
C LYS A 189 16.70 23.50 -5.88
N VAL A 190 16.78 22.17 -5.86
CA VAL A 190 17.41 21.44 -6.97
C VAL A 190 16.51 21.70 -8.17
N GLU A 191 16.99 22.54 -9.08
CA GLU A 191 16.37 22.74 -10.38
C GLU A 191 16.22 21.36 -11.02
N LYS A 192 14.96 20.95 -11.19
CA LYS A 192 14.62 19.84 -12.05
C LYS A 192 15.12 20.25 -13.43
N ALA A 193 16.14 19.55 -13.94
CA ALA A 193 16.48 19.61 -15.35
C ALA A 193 15.18 19.51 -16.15
N ASP A 194 14.96 20.47 -17.04
CA ASP A 194 13.80 20.50 -17.91
C ASP A 194 13.72 19.16 -18.64
N ASN A 195 12.65 18.40 -18.39
CA ASN A 195 12.42 17.19 -19.16
C ASN A 195 12.38 17.63 -20.63
N PRO A 196 13.27 17.14 -21.52
CA PRO A 196 13.40 17.64 -22.89
C PRO A 196 12.20 17.31 -23.79
N PHE A 197 11.14 16.76 -23.19
CA PHE A 197 9.90 16.35 -23.82
C PHE A 197 8.67 17.03 -23.19
N GLN A 198 8.85 17.93 -22.21
CA GLN A 198 7.73 18.60 -21.54
C GLN A 198 7.11 19.64 -22.48
N GLY A 199 5.87 19.42 -22.92
CA GLY A 199 5.13 20.33 -23.81
C GLY A 199 5.11 19.93 -25.29
N LEU A 200 5.85 18.88 -25.68
CA LEU A 200 5.75 18.32 -27.03
C LEU A 200 4.50 17.44 -27.16
N ASP A 201 3.89 17.44 -28.35
CA ASP A 201 2.84 16.48 -28.72
C ASP A 201 3.42 15.06 -28.81
N GLU A 202 2.60 14.02 -28.66
CA GLU A 202 3.05 12.64 -28.50
C GLU A 202 3.89 12.15 -29.69
N GLY A 203 3.54 12.58 -30.91
CA GLY A 203 4.33 12.32 -32.11
C GLY A 203 5.72 12.97 -32.09
N GLN A 204 5.83 14.20 -31.58
CA GLN A 204 7.10 14.92 -31.46
C GLN A 204 7.98 14.31 -30.37
N ARG A 205 7.39 13.84 -29.26
CA ARG A 205 8.14 13.15 -28.20
C ARG A 205 8.77 11.85 -28.69
N MET A 206 8.02 11.07 -29.47
CA MET A 206 8.48 9.82 -30.07
C MET A 206 9.61 10.09 -31.08
N ALA A 207 9.48 11.12 -31.91
CA ALA A 207 10.51 11.51 -32.87
C ALA A 207 11.84 11.90 -32.20
N SER A 208 11.80 12.78 -31.19
CA SER A 208 13.00 13.19 -30.45
C SER A 208 13.64 12.02 -29.67
N LYS A 209 12.86 11.03 -29.27
CA LYS A 209 13.37 9.81 -28.62
C LYS A 209 14.04 8.86 -29.61
N LEU A 210 13.50 8.73 -30.83
CA LEU A 210 14.11 7.98 -31.92
C LEU A 210 15.42 8.62 -32.39
N ASP A 211 15.45 9.95 -32.52
CA ASP A 211 16.64 10.70 -32.90
C ASP A 211 17.77 10.55 -31.86
N LEU A 212 17.43 10.60 -30.56
CA LEU A 212 18.38 10.34 -29.48
C LEU A 212 18.94 8.91 -29.52
N LEU A 213 18.13 7.91 -29.90
CA LEU A 213 18.58 6.52 -30.05
C LEU A 213 19.51 6.36 -31.24
N LEU A 214 19.21 6.98 -32.38
CA LEU A 214 20.05 6.94 -33.57
C LEU A 214 21.38 7.68 -33.37
N SER A 215 21.37 8.76 -32.60
CA SER A 215 22.56 9.56 -32.28
C SER A 215 23.50 8.88 -31.29
N LYS A 216 22.97 8.04 -30.39
CA LYS A 216 23.76 7.33 -29.36
C LYS A 216 24.54 6.13 -29.91
N HIS A 217 24.21 5.69 -31.12
CA HIS A 217 24.82 4.53 -31.79
C HIS A 217 25.70 4.91 -33.00
N LYS A 218 26.16 6.16 -33.07
CA LYS A 218 27.17 6.62 -34.02
C LYS A 218 28.55 6.75 -33.37
#